data_AF-A0A6G2D759-F1
#
_entry.id   AF-A0A6G2D759-F1
#
_cell.length_a   1.000
_cell.length_b   1.000
_cell.length_c   1.000
_cell.angle_alpha   90.00
_cell.angle_beta   90.00
_cell.angle_gamma   90.00
#
_symmetry.space_group_name_H-M   'P 1'
#
loop_
_entity.id
_entity.type
_entity.pdbx_description
1 polymer ?
#
loop_
_entity_poly.entity_id
_entity_poly.type
_entity_poly.pdbx_seq_one_letter_code
_entity_poly.pdbx_strand_id
1 'polypeptide(L)' 'ILDEWQLTKDVILAIEGHEELLAENTYLKDSLNYRMPYFNILNYIQLELIKRQRRGELSTHEERLIHTTINGIATGLR' A
#
# COMPACT_ATOMS: atom_id res chain seq x y z
N ILE A 1 -12.00 10.47 -6.41
CA ILE A 1 -10.76 9.67 -6.20
C ILE A 1 -11.00 8.16 -6.34
N LEU A 2 -11.75 7.47 -5.46
CA LEU A 2 -11.93 6.02 -5.62
C LEU A 2 -12.61 5.67 -6.96
N ASP A 3 -13.69 6.39 -7.30
CA ASP A 3 -14.42 6.17 -8.55
C ASP A 3 -13.57 6.51 -9.78
N GLU A 4 -12.76 7.56 -9.71
CA GLU A 4 -11.83 7.96 -10.79
C GLU A 4 -10.72 6.91 -10.97
N TRP A 5 -10.20 6.37 -9.87
CA TRP A 5 -9.21 5.28 -9.90
C TRP A 5 -9.81 4.02 -10.52
N GLN A 6 -11.04 3.65 -10.13
CA GLN A 6 -11.73 2.49 -10.67
C GLN A 6 -12.02 2.66 -12.16
N LEU A 7 -12.55 3.82 -12.58
CA LEU A 7 -12.77 4.14 -13.99
C LEU A 7 -11.48 4.04 -14.81
N THR A 8 -10.38 4.57 -14.29
CA THR A 8 -9.08 4.52 -14.97
C THR A 8 -8.60 3.08 -15.12
N LYS A 9 -8.72 2.27 -14.06
CA LYS A 9 -8.37 0.85 -14.08
C LYS A 9 -9.20 0.08 -15.11
N ASP A 10 -10.51 0.28 -15.14
CA ASP A 10 -11.42 -0.41 -16.06
C ASP A 10 -11.12 -0.08 -17.52
N VAL A 11 -10.82 1.20 -17.81
CA VAL A 11 -10.42 1.64 -19.16
C VAL A 11 -9.09 0.99 -19.59
N ILE A 12 -8.09 0.94 -18.71
CA ILE A 12 -6.80 0.29 -19.02
C ILE A 12 -7.00 -1.20 -19.31
N LEU A 13 -7.76 -1.90 -18.47
CA LEU A 13 -8.05 -3.32 -18.64
C LEU A 13 -8.79 -3.62 -19.95
N ALA A 14 -9.74 -2.75 -20.33
CA ALA A 14 -10.46 -2.86 -21.59
C ALA A 14 -9.55 -2.66 -22.82
N ILE A 15 -8.58 -1.75 -22.74
CA ILE A 15 -7.60 -1.51 -23.81
C ILE A 15 -6.63 -2.69 -23.94
N GLU A 16 -6.16 -3.23 -22.82
CA GLU A 16 -5.22 -4.37 -22.79
C GLU A 16 -5.91 -5.72 -23.09
N GLY A 17 -7.25 -5.79 -22.97
CA GLY A 17 -8.01 -7.03 -23.18
C GLY A 17 -7.84 -8.04 -22.03
N HIS A 18 -7.58 -7.56 -20.81
CA HIS A 18 -7.38 -8.38 -19.63
C HIS A 18 -8.47 -8.14 -18.59
N GLU A 19 -8.83 -9.17 -17.83
CA GLU A 19 -9.80 -9.04 -16.72
C GLU A 19 -9.16 -8.52 -15.43
N GLU A 20 -7.83 -8.57 -15.33
CA GLU A 20 -7.08 -8.18 -14.15
C GLU A 20 -5.70 -7.62 -14.50
N LEU A 21 -5.19 -6.78 -13.59
CA LEU A 21 -3.84 -6.24 -13.70
C LEU A 21 -2.82 -7.38 -13.57
N LEU A 22 -1.72 -7.25 -14.31
CA LEU A 22 -0.62 -8.23 -14.31
C LEU A 22 -1.01 -9.62 -14.85
N ALA A 23 -2.08 -9.73 -15.66
CA ALA A 23 -2.50 -10.98 -16.28
C ALA A 23 -1.36 -11.68 -17.07
N GLU A 24 -0.48 -10.91 -17.70
CA GLU A 24 0.68 -11.43 -18.45
C GLU A 24 1.93 -11.69 -17.59
N ASN A 25 1.95 -11.24 -16.33
CA ASN A 25 3.09 -11.39 -15.42
C ASN A 25 2.65 -11.99 -14.08
N THR A 26 2.25 -13.26 -14.14
CA THR A 26 1.77 -14.03 -12.99
C THR A 26 2.81 -14.14 -11.88
N TYR A 27 4.11 -14.22 -12.23
CA TYR A 27 5.19 -14.22 -11.24
C TYR A 27 5.19 -12.94 -10.39
N LEU A 28 5.10 -11.77 -11.01
CA LEU A 28 5.03 -10.50 -10.29
C LEU A 28 3.75 -10.40 -9.48
N LYS A 29 2.61 -10.84 -10.03
CA LYS A 29 1.32 -10.88 -9.35
C LYS A 29 1.40 -11.70 -8.06
N ASP A 30 1.94 -12.92 -8.12
CA ASP A 30 2.06 -13.81 -6.96
C ASP A 30 3.06 -13.25 -5.94
N SER A 31 4.17 -12.69 -6.40
CA SER A 31 5.16 -12.03 -5.57
C SER A 31 4.57 -10.84 -4.79
N LEU A 32 3.74 -10.03 -5.44
CA LEU A 32 3.03 -8.91 -4.81
C LEU A 32 1.96 -9.40 -3.83
N ASN A 33 1.16 -10.40 -4.22
CA ASN A 33 0.14 -11.01 -3.37
C ASN A 33 0.75 -11.58 -2.08
N TYR A 34 1.92 -12.21 -2.18
CA TYR A 34 2.65 -12.71 -1.00
C TYR A 34 3.11 -11.59 -0.07
N ARG A 35 3.53 -10.43 -0.62
CA ARG A 35 3.97 -9.29 0.18
C ARG A 35 2.82 -8.45 0.75
N MET A 36 1.64 -8.49 0.12
CA MET A 36 0.50 -7.62 0.46
C MET A 36 0.07 -7.66 1.93
N PRO A 37 -0.02 -8.82 2.60
CA PRO A 37 -0.36 -8.87 4.03
C PRO A 37 0.62 -8.08 4.91
N TYR A 38 1.90 -8.08 4.60
CA TYR A 38 2.92 -7.34 5.36
C TYR A 38 2.76 -5.83 5.18
N PHE A 39 2.40 -5.36 3.97
CA PHE A 39 2.06 -3.94 3.77
C PHE A 39 0.82 -3.54 4.54
N ASN A 40 -0.22 -4.37 4.54
CA ASN A 40 -1.45 -4.06 5.26
C ASN A 40 -1.19 -3.89 6.76
N ILE A 41 -0.33 -4.72 7.35
CA ILE A 41 0.08 -4.58 8.75
C ILE A 41 0.84 -3.27 8.96
N LEU A 42 1.84 -2.95 8.13
CA LEU A 42 2.61 -1.71 8.25
C LEU A 42 1.75 -0.46 8.04
N ASN A 43 0.85 -0.47 7.06
CA ASN A 43 -0.12 0.60 6.82
C ASN A 43 -1.01 0.82 8.04
N TYR A 44 -1.50 -0.26 8.65
CA TYR A 44 -2.34 -0.15 9.85
C TYR A 44 -1.57 0.46 11.03
N ILE A 45 -0.34 0.00 11.27
CA ILE A 45 0.53 0.56 12.31
C ILE A 45 0.80 2.04 12.03
N GLN A 46 1.15 2.40 10.78
CA GLN A 46 1.39 3.78 10.38
C GLN A 46 0.18 4.67 10.64
N LEU A 47 -1.02 4.23 10.24
CA LEU A 47 -2.27 4.96 10.45
C LEU A 47 -2.54 5.21 11.93
N GLU A 48 -2.31 4.20 12.77
CA GLU A 48 -2.51 4.33 14.22
C GLU A 48 -1.47 5.27 14.86
N LEU A 49 -0.20 5.19 14.45
CA LEU A 49 0.83 6.12 14.91
C LEU A 49 0.50 7.56 14.51
N ILE A 50 0.08 7.81 13.26
CA ILE A 50 -0.33 9.15 12.81
C ILE A 50 -1.54 9.66 13.62
N LYS A 51 -2.51 8.80 13.93
CA LYS A 51 -3.67 9.16 14.77
C LYS A 51 -3.23 9.59 16.17
N ARG A 52 -2.36 8.83 16.82
CA ARG A 52 -1.81 9.16 18.15
C ARG A 52 -0.96 10.42 18.12
N GLN A 53 -0.14 10.60 17.08
CA GLN A 53 0.68 11.80 16.90
C GLN A 53 -0.19 13.05 16.85
N ARG A 54 -1.28 13.02 16.08
CA ARG A 54 -2.24 14.13 15.99
C ARG A 54 -2.95 14.45 17.31
N ARG A 55 -3.04 13.49 18.23
CA ARG A 55 -3.57 13.67 19.59
C ARG A 55 -2.51 14.06 20.62
N GLY A 56 -1.23 14.15 20.22
CA GLY A 56 -0.12 14.43 21.13
C GLY A 56 0.22 13.25 22.06
N GLU A 57 -0.13 12.03 21.68
CA GLU A 57 0.00 10.81 22.50
C GLU A 57 1.27 10.00 22.20
N LEU A 58 2.18 10.51 21.37
CA LEU A 58 3.42 9.83 21.04
C LEU A 58 4.61 10.41 21.81
N SER A 59 5.48 9.52 22.26
CA SER A 59 6.85 9.86 22.65
C SER A 59 7.72 10.16 21.42
N THR A 60 8.83 10.86 21.63
CA THR A 60 9.84 11.13 20.58
C THR A 60 10.45 9.85 19.97
N HIS A 61 10.41 8.73 20.69
CA HIS A 61 10.81 7.44 20.15
C HIS A 61 9.76 6.89 19.17
N GLU A 62 8.48 7.00 19.51
CA GLU A 62 7.39 6.49 18.67
C GLU A 62 7.18 7.31 17.41
N GLU A 63 7.48 8.62 17.43
CA GLU A 63 7.49 9.43 16.21
C GLU A 63 8.44 8.88 15.14
N ARG A 64 9.60 8.33 15.55
CA ARG A 64 10.54 7.70 14.61
C ARG A 64 9.98 6.44 13.97
N LEU A 65 9.05 5.75 14.63
CA LEU A 65 8.42 4.54 14.07
C LEU A 65 7.57 4.86 12.84
N ILE A 66 7.05 6.09 12.72
CA ILE A 66 6.34 6.53 11.51
C ILE A 66 7.29 6.48 10.30
N HIS A 67 8.51 7.00 10.44
CA HIS A 67 9.51 6.93 9.38
C HIS A 67 9.91 5.48 9.05
N THR A 68 9.98 4.60 10.05
CA THR A 68 10.21 3.17 9.82
C THR A 68 9.10 2.55 8.97
N THR A 69 7.83 2.85 9.27
CA THR A 69 6.71 2.34 8.46
C THR A 69 6.74 2.87 7.02
N ILE A 70 7.04 4.16 6.82
CA ILE A 70 7.21 4.76 5.48
C ILE A 70 8.28 4.03 4.69
N ASN A 71 9.45 3.82 5.28
CA ASN A 71 10.56 3.13 4.63
C ASN A 71 10.19 1.66 4.33
N GLY A 72 9.56 0.96 5.27
CA GLY A 72 9.12 -0.43 5.08
C GLY A 72 8.14 -0.59 3.93
N ILE A 73 7.16 0.31 3.82
CA ILE A 73 6.19 0.32 2.70
C ILE A 73 6.90 0.64 1.38
N ALA A 74 7.73 1.69 1.36
CA ALA A 74 8.44 2.11 0.16
C ALA A 74 9.41 1.02 -0.37
N THR A 75 10.08 0.30 0.52
CA THR A 75 10.99 -0.79 0.13
C THR A 75 10.25 -1.96 -0.47
N GLY A 76 9.09 -2.35 0.08
CA GLY A 76 8.41 -3.54 -0.41
C GLY A 76 7.49 -3.32 -1.62
N LEU A 77 7.11 -2.07 -1.91
CA LEU A 77 6.39 -1.70 -3.14
C LEU A 77 7.28 -1.59 -4.39
N ARG A 78 8.59 -1.68 -4.22
CA ARG A 78 9.55 -1.85 -5.33
C ARG A 78 9.54 -3.30 -5.83
#